data_AF-A0AAV4H7P9-F1
#
_entry.id   AF-A0AAV4H7P9-F1
#
_cell.length_a   1.000
_cell.length_b   1.000
_cell.length_c   1.000
_cell.angle_alpha   90.00
_cell.angle_beta   90.00
_cell.angle_gamma   90.00
#
_symmetry.space_group_name_H-M   'P 1'
#
loop_
_entity.id
_entity.type
_entity.pdbx_description
1 polymer ?
#
loop_
_entity_poly.entity_id
_entity_poly.type
_entity_poly.pdbx_seq_one_letter_code
_entity_poly.pdbx_strand_id
1 'polypeptide(L)'
;MDNPIPGTDTAMPYVFIGDEAFPLEYHLMRPFPRRSLTDEKKIFNYRLSRARKLKVCAFGISANMWGIFLKPIETQPDFACDIIKSVCILNNFIPNNEPHRMKIVDSEESWTSPTQNMGRAETVLNRRPSNKAMEARDKLTTYFVSPTGSVPWQN
;
A
#
# COMPACT_ATOMS: atom_id res chain seq x y z
N MET A 1 19.23 3.83 1.34
CA MET A 1 19.81 3.18 2.53
C MET A 1 18.85 2.08 2.94
N ASP A 2 19.40 0.90 3.21
CA ASP A 2 18.63 -0.24 3.69
C ASP A 2 18.66 -0.23 5.21
N ASN A 3 17.51 -0.49 5.83
CA ASN A 3 17.34 -0.44 7.26
C ASN A 3 16.85 -1.79 7.79
N PRO A 4 17.20 -2.15 9.04
CA PRO A 4 16.75 -3.40 9.63
C PRO A 4 15.22 -3.46 9.71
N ILE A 5 14.64 -4.61 9.38
CA ILE A 5 13.22 -4.88 9.63
C ILE A 5 12.98 -4.82 11.16
N PRO A 6 11.88 -4.21 11.64
CA PRO A 6 11.63 -4.09 13.07
C PRO A 6 11.78 -5.40 13.84
N GLY A 7 12.66 -5.38 14.86
CA GLY A 7 12.95 -6.54 15.70
C GLY A 7 13.86 -7.59 15.08
N THR A 8 14.59 -7.27 14.00
CA THR A 8 15.57 -8.16 13.37
C THR A 8 16.81 -7.37 12.91
N ASP A 9 17.92 -8.05 12.66
CA ASP A 9 19.11 -7.47 12.01
C ASP A 9 19.06 -7.58 10.47
N THR A 10 17.92 -7.99 9.90
CA THR A 10 17.78 -8.20 8.47
C THR A 10 17.62 -6.85 7.77
N ALA A 11 18.63 -6.42 7.03
CA ALA A 11 18.55 -5.20 6.22
C ALA A 11 17.53 -5.36 5.08
N MET A 12 16.67 -4.36 4.91
CA MET A 12 15.63 -4.32 3.89
C MET A 12 15.58 -2.92 3.25
N PRO A 13 15.40 -2.82 1.92
CA PRO A 13 15.16 -1.55 1.27
C PRO A 13 13.79 -0.97 1.64
N TYR A 14 13.69 0.35 1.56
CA TYR A 14 12.38 1.01 1.47
C TYR A 14 11.73 0.66 0.14
N VAL A 15 10.45 0.28 0.17
CA VAL A 15 9.71 -0.15 -1.01
C VAL A 15 8.41 0.63 -1.16
N PHE A 16 8.08 0.98 -2.41
CA PHE A 16 6.73 1.37 -2.78
C PHE A 16 5.83 0.14 -2.85
N ILE A 17 4.55 0.32 -2.57
CA ILE A 17 3.55 -0.75 -2.66
C ILE A 17 2.80 -0.61 -3.98
N GLY A 18 3.05 -1.55 -4.89
CA GLY A 18 2.37 -1.68 -6.16
C GLY A 18 1.24 -2.72 -6.13
N ASP A 19 0.41 -2.70 -7.17
CA ASP A 19 -0.54 -3.76 -7.47
C ASP A 19 0.05 -4.82 -8.42
N GLU A 20 -0.79 -5.75 -8.89
CA GLU A 20 -0.37 -6.86 -9.75
C GLU A 20 0.07 -6.41 -11.16
N ALA A 21 -0.32 -5.21 -11.60
CA ALA A 21 0.03 -4.66 -12.91
C ALA A 21 1.47 -4.12 -12.97
N PHE A 22 2.06 -3.78 -11.82
CA PHE A 22 3.44 -3.30 -11.74
C PHE A 22 4.46 -4.47 -11.79
N PRO A 23 5.69 -4.24 -12.28
CA PRO A 23 6.77 -5.19 -12.12
C PRO A 23 7.24 -5.28 -10.65
N LEU A 24 7.83 -6.40 -10.27
CA LEU A 24 8.52 -6.52 -8.99
C LEU A 24 9.94 -5.96 -9.15
N GLU A 25 10.26 -4.89 -8.43
CA GLU A 25 11.57 -4.24 -8.45
C GLU A 25 12.13 -4.12 -7.03
N TYR A 26 13.43 -3.79 -6.91
CA TYR A 26 14.09 -3.69 -5.61
C TYR A 26 13.42 -2.69 -4.65
N HIS A 27 12.87 -1.61 -5.20
CA HIS A 27 12.13 -0.57 -4.47
C HIS A 27 10.62 -0.57 -4.79
N LEU A 28 10.07 -1.62 -5.43
CA LEU A 28 8.64 -1.72 -5.75
C LEU A 28 8.13 -3.14 -5.47
N MET A 29 7.33 -3.26 -4.42
CA MET A 29 6.77 -4.51 -3.95
C MET A 29 5.40 -4.76 -4.56
N ARG A 30 5.15 -5.97 -5.04
CA ARG A 30 3.85 -6.40 -5.57
C ARG A 30 3.42 -7.74 -4.98
N PRO A 31 2.11 -8.05 -4.97
CA PRO A 31 1.63 -9.34 -4.49
C PRO A 31 2.20 -10.51 -5.31
N PHE A 32 2.27 -11.68 -4.67
CA PHE A 32 2.46 -12.93 -5.37
C PHE A 32 1.28 -13.19 -6.31
N PRO A 33 1.52 -13.75 -7.52
CA PRO A 33 0.46 -14.15 -8.43
C PRO A 33 -0.53 -15.09 -7.75
N ARG A 34 -1.83 -14.93 -8.02
CA ARG A 34 -2.91 -15.67 -7.34
C ARG A 34 -2.95 -17.19 -7.58
N ARG A 35 -2.04 -17.74 -8.40
CA ARG A 35 -1.97 -19.18 -8.69
C ARG A 35 -1.08 -19.88 -7.66
N SER A 36 -1.60 -20.93 -7.02
CA SER A 36 -0.86 -21.81 -6.09
C SER A 36 -0.13 -21.06 -4.96
N LEU A 37 -0.87 -20.21 -4.23
CA LEU A 37 -0.36 -19.51 -3.05
C LEU A 37 -0.28 -20.45 -1.85
N THR A 38 0.92 -20.56 -1.26
CA THR A 38 1.10 -21.12 0.09
C THR A 38 0.51 -20.15 1.13
N ASP A 39 0.28 -20.61 2.35
CA ASP A 39 -0.37 -19.79 3.38
C ASP A 39 0.47 -18.57 3.76
N GLU A 40 1.80 -18.69 3.77
CA GLU A 40 2.71 -17.56 4.01
C GLU A 40 2.57 -16.49 2.92
N LYS A 41 2.42 -16.92 1.65
CA LYS A 41 2.21 -16.00 0.52
C LYS A 41 0.82 -15.35 0.55
N LYS A 42 -0.20 -16.05 1.09
CA LYS A 42 -1.53 -15.46 1.33
C LYS A 42 -1.44 -14.38 2.41
N ILE A 43 -0.77 -14.66 3.53
CA ILE A 43 -0.52 -13.70 4.61
C ILE A 43 0.21 -12.47 4.07
N PHE A 44 1.28 -12.67 3.28
CA PHE A 44 1.99 -11.58 2.62
C PHE A 44 1.07 -10.74 1.73
N ASN A 45 0.32 -11.37 0.82
CA ASN A 45 -0.61 -10.67 -0.06
C ASN A 45 -1.67 -9.89 0.71
N TYR A 46 -2.18 -10.46 1.81
CA TYR A 46 -3.16 -9.83 2.69
C TYR A 46 -2.57 -8.60 3.39
N ARG A 47 -1.37 -8.70 3.97
CA ARG A 47 -0.68 -7.56 4.61
C ARG A 47 -0.32 -6.47 3.63
N LEU A 48 0.15 -6.82 2.43
CA LEU A 48 0.41 -5.86 1.36
C LEU A 48 -0.87 -5.14 0.92
N SER A 49 -1.98 -5.88 0.81
CA SER A 49 -3.30 -5.31 0.52
C SER A 49 -3.75 -4.34 1.61
N ARG A 50 -3.63 -4.70 2.89
CA ARG A 50 -3.91 -3.81 4.05
C ARG A 50 -3.07 -2.54 4.03
N ALA A 51 -1.77 -2.64 3.77
CA ALA A 51 -0.90 -1.46 3.66
C ALA A 51 -1.30 -0.55 2.49
N ARG A 52 -1.72 -1.14 1.37
CA ARG A 52 -2.23 -0.40 0.21
C ARG A 52 -3.57 0.29 0.50
N LYS A 53 -4.47 -0.37 1.26
CA LYS A 53 -5.74 0.20 1.73
C LYS A 53 -5.52 1.47 2.55
N LEU A 54 -4.56 1.47 3.47
CA LEU A 54 -4.23 2.64 4.29
C LEU A 54 -3.94 3.88 3.43
N LYS A 55 -3.14 3.73 2.36
CA LYS A 55 -2.84 4.82 1.43
C LYS A 55 -4.10 5.33 0.72
N VAL A 56 -4.93 4.42 0.21
CA VAL A 56 -6.15 4.77 -0.54
C VAL A 56 -7.17 5.46 0.38
N CYS A 57 -7.37 4.95 1.60
CA CYS A 57 -8.26 5.55 2.59
C CYS A 57 -7.78 6.95 2.98
N ALA A 58 -6.49 7.15 3.24
CA ALA A 58 -5.96 8.48 3.57
C ALA A 58 -6.17 9.49 2.43
N PHE A 59 -5.97 9.06 1.18
CA PHE A 59 -6.25 9.91 0.02
C PHE A 59 -7.75 10.20 -0.13
N GLY A 60 -8.61 9.19 -0.01
CA GLY A 60 -10.06 9.35 -0.07
C GLY A 60 -10.58 10.32 0.99
N ILE A 61 -10.10 10.18 2.24
CA ILE A 61 -10.38 11.12 3.34
C ILE A 61 -9.97 12.52 2.92
N SER A 62 -8.73 12.71 2.47
CA SER A 62 -8.25 14.03 2.07
C SER A 62 -9.06 14.62 0.90
N ALA A 63 -9.44 13.80 -0.08
CA ALA A 63 -10.23 14.24 -1.22
C ALA A 63 -11.65 14.66 -0.81
N ASN A 64 -12.30 13.90 0.07
CA ASN A 64 -13.64 14.21 0.56
C ASN A 64 -13.66 15.39 1.54
N MET A 65 -12.60 15.57 2.32
CA MET A 65 -12.43 16.72 3.23
C MET A 65 -12.24 18.03 2.45
N TRP A 66 -11.30 18.03 1.52
CA TRP A 66 -10.79 19.27 0.93
C TRP A 66 -11.32 19.55 -0.47
N GLY A 67 -11.91 18.56 -1.15
CA GLY A 67 -12.45 18.66 -2.50
C GLY A 67 -11.42 18.87 -3.62
N ILE A 68 -10.24 19.41 -3.29
CA ILE A 68 -9.18 19.77 -4.25
C ILE A 68 -8.62 18.58 -5.02
N PHE A 69 -8.67 17.38 -4.44
CA PHE A 69 -8.22 16.15 -5.10
C PHE A 69 -9.32 15.46 -5.92
N LEU A 70 -10.55 15.99 -5.94
CA LEU A 70 -11.63 15.46 -6.77
C LEU A 70 -11.55 15.93 -8.23
N LYS A 71 -10.67 16.90 -8.52
CA LYS A 71 -10.41 17.43 -9.85
C LYS A 71 -8.90 17.49 -10.09
N PRO A 72 -8.45 17.53 -11.36
CA PRO A 72 -7.07 17.86 -11.67
C PRO A 72 -6.65 19.17 -10.98
N ILE A 73 -5.45 19.19 -10.40
CA ILE A 73 -4.90 20.40 -9.78
C ILE A 73 -4.32 21.27 -10.90
N GLU A 74 -5.10 22.23 -11.39
CA GLU A 74 -4.76 23.13 -12.51
C GLU A 74 -3.78 24.24 -12.09
N THR A 75 -2.60 23.85 -11.60
CA THR A 75 -1.56 24.79 -11.14
C THR A 75 -0.16 24.32 -11.55
N GLN A 76 0.86 25.15 -11.29
CA GLN A 76 2.25 24.75 -11.52
C GLN A 76 2.65 23.59 -10.59
N PRO A 77 3.50 22.64 -11.04
CA PRO A 77 3.88 21.46 -10.25
C PRO A 77 4.41 21.78 -8.84
N ASP A 78 5.24 22.82 -8.72
CA ASP A 78 5.79 23.25 -7.43
C ASP A 78 4.70 23.70 -6.46
N PHE A 79 3.71 24.47 -6.97
CA PHE A 79 2.58 24.91 -6.16
C PHE A 79 1.63 23.76 -5.82
N ALA A 80 1.44 22.80 -6.74
CA ALA A 80 0.71 21.57 -6.45
C ALA A 80 1.38 20.76 -5.33
N CYS A 81 2.71 20.70 -5.29
CA CYS A 81 3.43 20.09 -4.17
C CYS A 81 3.17 20.81 -2.84
N ASP A 82 3.11 22.14 -2.84
CA ASP A 82 2.83 22.91 -1.62
C ASP A 82 1.38 22.77 -1.15
N ILE A 83 0.42 22.67 -2.09
CA ILE A 83 -0.97 22.30 -1.79
C ILE A 83 -1.02 20.93 -1.10
N ILE A 84 -0.35 19.92 -1.67
CA ILE A 84 -0.33 18.56 -1.11
C ILE A 84 0.27 18.55 0.30
N LYS A 85 1.41 19.22 0.51
CA LYS A 85 2.05 19.34 1.83
C LYS A 85 1.11 20.03 2.82
N SER A 86 0.45 21.11 2.41
CA SER A 86 -0.49 21.85 3.25
C SER A 86 -1.66 20.97 3.68
N VAL A 87 -2.25 20.21 2.75
CA VAL A 87 -3.32 19.25 3.07
C VAL A 87 -2.83 18.16 4.04
N CYS A 88 -1.63 17.61 3.84
CA CYS A 88 -1.04 16.64 4.77
C CYS A 88 -0.88 17.22 6.18
N ILE A 89 -0.45 18.47 6.31
CA ILE A 89 -0.33 19.15 7.61
C ILE A 89 -1.70 19.38 8.22
N LEU A 90 -2.64 19.94 7.47
CA LEU A 90 -3.99 20.26 7.95
C LEU A 90 -4.76 19.00 8.38
N ASN A 91 -4.56 17.87 7.70
CA ASN A 91 -5.15 16.59 8.08
C ASN A 91 -4.80 16.12 9.50
N ASN A 92 -3.68 16.59 10.08
CA ASN A 92 -3.28 16.28 11.45
C ASN A 92 -4.05 17.10 12.49
N PHE A 93 -4.68 18.20 12.08
CA PHE A 93 -5.47 19.08 12.95
C PHE A 93 -6.97 18.81 12.89
N ILE A 94 -7.42 17.95 11.98
CA ILE A 94 -8.85 17.58 11.87
C ILE A 94 -9.19 16.54 12.95
N PRO A 95 -10.21 16.77 13.80
CA PRO A 95 -10.69 15.79 14.77
C PRO A 95 -11.15 14.47 14.13
N ASN A 96 -10.99 13.36 14.85
CA ASN A 96 -11.39 12.04 14.33
C ASN A 96 -12.91 11.85 14.16
N ASN A 97 -13.72 12.64 14.89
CA ASN A 97 -15.18 12.63 14.82
C ASN A 97 -15.73 13.56 13.72
N GLU A 98 -14.86 14.08 12.86
CA GLU A 98 -15.29 14.93 11.77
C GLU A 98 -16.14 14.10 10.77
N PRO A 99 -17.36 14.57 10.40
CA PRO A 99 -18.31 13.81 9.58
C PRO A 99 -17.79 13.37 8.19
N HIS A 100 -16.99 14.20 7.53
CA HIS A 100 -16.37 13.89 6.24
C HIS A 100 -15.26 12.83 6.33
N ARG A 101 -14.59 12.67 7.50
CA ARG A 101 -13.70 11.53 7.81
C ARG A 101 -14.49 10.24 8.04
N MET A 102 -15.56 10.27 8.83
CA MET A 102 -16.31 9.06 9.23
C MET A 102 -16.96 8.33 8.04
N LYS A 103 -17.50 9.08 7.07
CA LYS A 103 -18.17 8.51 5.88
C LYS A 103 -17.33 7.52 5.06
N ILE A 104 -16.00 7.60 5.16
CA ILE A 104 -15.09 6.73 4.41
C ILE A 104 -14.66 5.52 5.24
N VAL A 105 -14.57 5.68 6.57
CA VAL A 105 -14.14 4.63 7.50
C VAL A 105 -15.23 3.58 7.70
N ASP A 106 -16.51 3.98 7.77
CA ASP A 106 -17.65 3.07 8.02
C ASP A 106 -18.03 2.17 6.83
N SER A 107 -17.36 2.32 5.69
CA SER A 107 -17.61 1.51 4.48
C SER A 107 -16.88 0.16 4.47
N GLU A 108 -16.55 -0.41 5.64
CA GLU A 108 -15.80 -1.67 5.78
C GLU A 108 -16.35 -2.81 4.90
N GLU A 109 -17.68 -2.88 4.69
CA GLU A 109 -18.33 -3.92 3.88
C GLU A 109 -18.13 -3.78 2.35
N SER A 110 -17.75 -2.61 1.83
CA SER A 110 -17.59 -2.40 0.38
C SER A 110 -16.17 -2.67 -0.14
N TRP A 111 -15.17 -2.70 0.75
CA TRP A 111 -13.73 -2.83 0.41
C TRP A 111 -13.11 -4.18 0.82
N THR A 112 -13.94 -5.11 1.32
CA THR A 112 -13.56 -6.49 1.69
C THR A 112 -13.42 -7.42 0.50
N SER A 113 -13.96 -7.07 -0.68
CA SER A 113 -13.61 -7.80 -1.91
C SER A 113 -12.12 -7.59 -2.20
N PRO A 114 -11.29 -8.64 -2.24
CA PRO A 114 -9.89 -8.50 -2.58
C PRO A 114 -9.78 -8.09 -4.05
N THR A 115 -9.82 -6.79 -4.37
CA THR A 115 -9.62 -6.23 -5.73
C THR A 115 -10.04 -7.23 -6.82
N GLN A 116 -11.32 -7.59 -6.83
CA GLN A 116 -11.85 -8.55 -7.81
C GLN A 116 -12.10 -7.88 -9.17
N ASN A 117 -12.15 -6.54 -9.21
CA ASN A 117 -12.52 -5.76 -10.39
C ASN A 117 -11.48 -4.74 -10.87
N MET A 118 -10.20 -4.84 -10.49
CA MET A 118 -9.16 -4.27 -11.35
C MET A 118 -8.98 -5.27 -12.47
N GLY A 119 -9.55 -4.97 -13.64
CA GLY A 119 -9.48 -5.80 -14.84
C GLY A 119 -8.08 -6.33 -15.07
N ARG A 120 -7.96 -7.50 -15.71
CA ARG A 120 -6.68 -8.04 -16.16
C ARG A 120 -5.93 -6.96 -16.91
N ALA A 121 -5.01 -6.26 -16.24
CA ALA A 121 -3.99 -5.51 -16.94
C ALA A 121 -3.16 -6.57 -17.63
N GLU A 122 -3.30 -6.68 -18.95
CA GLU A 122 -2.34 -7.41 -19.76
C GLU A 122 -0.96 -6.88 -19.38
N THR A 123 -0.12 -7.77 -18.87
CA THR A 123 1.20 -7.41 -18.34
C THR A 123 2.09 -7.07 -19.53
N VAL A 124 2.04 -5.81 -19.98
CA VAL A 124 2.88 -5.29 -21.08
C VAL A 124 4.38 -5.36 -20.73
N LEU A 125 4.73 -5.58 -19.46
CA LEU A 125 6.10 -5.71 -18.98
C LEU A 125 6.30 -7.04 -18.22
N ASN A 126 6.32 -8.15 -18.95
CA ASN A 126 6.74 -9.45 -18.39
C ASN A 126 8.28 -9.49 -18.21
N ARG A 127 8.83 -8.51 -17.49
CA ARG A 127 10.25 -8.46 -17.12
C ARG A 127 10.47 -9.41 -15.95
N ARG A 128 11.50 -10.26 -16.06
CA ARG A 128 11.93 -11.09 -14.94
C ARG A 128 12.44 -10.17 -13.82
N PRO A 129 11.93 -10.29 -12.59
CA PRO A 129 12.42 -9.51 -11.47
C PRO A 129 13.87 -9.87 -11.16
N SER A 130 14.63 -8.90 -10.65
CA SER A 130 16.00 -9.16 -10.19
C SER A 130 15.99 -10.11 -8.98
N ASN A 131 17.08 -10.85 -8.80
CA ASN A 131 17.25 -11.74 -7.64
C ASN A 131 17.09 -10.98 -6.31
N LYS A 132 17.62 -9.75 -6.24
CA LYS A 132 17.46 -8.87 -5.07
C LYS A 132 16.01 -8.52 -4.76
N ALA A 133 15.20 -8.26 -5.79
CA ALA A 133 13.78 -7.94 -5.60
C ALA A 133 12.97 -9.15 -5.12
N MET A 134 13.29 -10.35 -5.64
CA MET A 134 12.68 -11.60 -5.16
C MET A 134 13.09 -11.88 -3.71
N GLU A 135 14.37 -11.76 -3.40
CA GLU A 135 14.90 -11.97 -2.05
C GLU A 135 14.29 -11.01 -1.02
N ALA A 136 14.13 -9.73 -1.38
CA ALA A 136 13.47 -8.75 -0.51
C ALA A 136 12.02 -9.14 -0.21
N ARG A 137 11.26 -9.60 -1.22
CA ARG A 137 9.88 -10.06 -1.02
C ARG A 137 9.82 -11.31 -0.15
N ASP A 138 10.72 -12.26 -0.38
CA ASP A 138 10.75 -13.52 0.36
C ASP A 138 11.15 -13.28 1.82
N LYS A 139 12.12 -12.39 2.08
CA LYS A 139 12.46 -11.92 3.44
C LYS A 139 11.26 -11.33 4.19
N LEU A 140 10.47 -10.46 3.54
CA LEU A 140 9.24 -9.93 4.15
C LEU A 140 8.20 -11.02 4.41
N THR A 141 8.09 -11.99 3.49
CA THR A 141 7.16 -13.11 3.61
C THR A 141 7.51 -13.97 4.84
N THR A 142 8.78 -14.33 4.99
CA THR A 142 9.28 -15.06 6.17
C THR A 142 9.12 -14.25 7.45
N TYR A 143 9.38 -12.94 7.40
CA TYR A 143 9.21 -12.06 8.56
C TYR A 143 7.75 -12.04 9.04
N PHE A 144 6.77 -11.92 8.14
CA PHE A 144 5.35 -11.84 8.53
C PHE A 144 4.80 -13.10 9.21
N VAL A 145 5.43 -14.26 9.01
CA VAL A 145 5.08 -15.51 9.69
C VAL A 145 5.98 -15.82 10.89
N SER A 146 7.03 -15.02 11.11
CA SER A 146 7.92 -15.16 12.27
C SER A 146 7.22 -14.73 13.57
N PRO A 147 7.67 -15.21 14.75
CA PRO A 147 7.12 -14.77 16.04
C PRO A 147 7.16 -13.24 16.21
N THR A 148 8.23 -12.60 15.75
CA THR A 148 8.42 -11.14 15.84
C THR A 148 7.51 -10.35 14.90
N GLY A 149 7.31 -10.85 13.68
CA GLY A 149 6.58 -10.13 12.64
C GLY A 149 5.10 -10.49 12.56
N SER A 150 4.66 -11.60 13.16
CA SER A 150 3.27 -12.06 13.11
C SER A 150 2.31 -11.12 13.87
N VAL A 151 1.09 -11.02 13.37
CA VAL A 151 0.03 -10.18 13.98
C VAL A 151 -1.30 -10.94 14.06
N PRO A 152 -2.17 -10.69 15.06
CA PRO A 152 -3.36 -11.52 15.30
C PRO A 152 -4.39 -11.54 14.16
N TRP A 153 -4.41 -10.51 13.32
CA TRP A 153 -5.42 -10.27 12.29
C TRP A 153 -4.98 -10.71 10.87
N GLN A 154 -3.85 -11.43 10.74
CA GLN A 154 -3.26 -11.75 9.44
C GLN A 154 -3.71 -13.06 8.78
N ASN A 155 -4.52 -13.85 9.47
CA ASN A 155 -5.04 -15.14 9.02
C ASN A 155 -6.49 -15.02 8.55
#